data_AF-A0A6N9TAZ3-F1
#
_entry.id   AF-A0A6N9TAZ3-F1
#
_cell.length_a   1.000
_cell.length_b   1.000
_cell.length_c   1.000
_cell.angle_alpha   90.00
_cell.angle_beta   90.00
_cell.angle_gamma   90.00
#
_symmetry.space_group_name_H-M   'P 1'
#
loop_
_entity.id
_entity.type
_entity.pdbx_description
1 polymer ?
#
loop_
_entity_poly.entity_id
_entity_poly.type
_entity_poly.pdbx_seq_one_letter_code
_entity_poly.pdbx_strand_id
1 'polypeptide(L)'
;MLKSRLAQGVLASTIVALAAQPTIARDIGAVVSFGDSLSDNGNLYAVTAGSTPASPPYFNGHYSNGPVFTEYLNGPMQPAGAATLGGVPIDPTANQNYAFGGARTDALTALPPGIPDQIGFFQLKDGAFAANDVVTLLGGANDIFDAARQPAATPADIAAAAALAAQNIGTAAGTLSQIGAPTVVVLNLPDLGLTPQFNGSPTTQFVGTLASDTFNSALSQAVFASAAANPGTDTHLVDVERVFSAIIADPQRFGFDNATEGCRFVTSCLNGTQAEQNQYLFFDNVHPTTAGHQLLASLVLDYLTAGEQAANVGSMSETAILDRYEGAASALERGRKVLAGGPEAAGFYTSFGGNWYDRGDSGRMHGYDYGVGTVRLGYDAFLGNALVGGSVSYSNGSLDDSPITYDTQAFAADIYTATTLSGFQLAATAGIAHADFNDIERVTLLPGVVNGGADTDAAIYDVGAEIAYPMAFGDLTATPSLSLTYLHFDVDGFTESGLAARIQYDGYDRDALLGAANLNLAYATEAFGRPARLTGRIGWEDNLTSDDTGIVSRISGSPSQDSFAEFGDLSARGFVVGAGAEANFTDTVAGSLNYSVGFGDTIDVSHAAKAVLTVKF
;
A
#
# COMPACT_ATOMS: atom_id res chain seq x y z
N MET A 1 43.49 -35.45 7.71
CA MET A 1 43.05 -36.24 6.54
C MET A 1 41.56 -36.04 6.41
N LEU A 2 41.11 -35.04 5.66
CA LEU A 2 40.86 -35.01 4.21
C LEU A 2 39.41 -35.44 3.85
N LYS A 3 38.66 -34.46 3.32
CA LYS A 3 37.58 -34.58 2.30
C LYS A 3 36.25 -35.17 2.82
N SER A 4 35.05 -34.75 2.45
CA SER A 4 34.45 -33.85 1.41
C SER A 4 32.91 -34.03 1.59
N ARG A 5 31.97 -33.15 1.23
CA ARG A 5 31.68 -32.48 -0.06
C ARG A 5 30.64 -31.39 0.17
N LEU A 6 30.82 -30.28 -0.54
CA LEU A 6 29.76 -29.34 -0.93
C LEU A 6 28.84 -29.96 -2.00
N ALA A 7 27.62 -29.40 -2.06
CA ALA A 7 26.74 -29.23 -3.21
C ALA A 7 26.08 -30.47 -3.84
N GLN A 8 24.75 -30.54 -3.63
CA GLN A 8 23.67 -30.95 -4.54
C GLN A 8 22.41 -30.93 -3.65
N GLY A 9 21.52 -29.94 -3.74
CA GLY A 9 20.63 -29.74 -4.88
C GLY A 9 19.26 -30.29 -4.47
N VAL A 10 18.43 -29.44 -3.85
CA VAL A 10 17.00 -29.71 -3.67
C VAL A 10 16.25 -28.47 -4.17
N LEU A 11 15.89 -28.52 -5.45
CA LEU A 11 14.67 -27.88 -5.94
C LEU A 11 13.50 -28.59 -5.25
N ALA A 12 12.86 -27.89 -4.33
CA ALA A 12 11.50 -28.17 -3.89
C ALA A 12 10.81 -26.82 -3.77
N SER A 13 10.36 -26.31 -4.91
CA SER A 13 9.43 -25.19 -5.01
C SER A 13 8.13 -25.63 -4.35
N THR A 14 8.02 -25.33 -3.06
CA THR A 14 6.80 -25.54 -2.29
C THR A 14 6.05 -24.22 -2.31
N ILE A 15 5.16 -24.09 -3.28
CA ILE A 15 4.01 -23.18 -3.20
C ILE A 15 3.20 -23.67 -2.00
N VAL A 16 3.30 -23.01 -0.85
CA VAL A 16 2.24 -22.74 0.13
C VAL A 16 2.79 -21.75 1.15
N ALA A 17 2.38 -20.49 1.04
CA ALA A 17 1.97 -19.66 2.16
C ALA A 17 1.16 -18.50 1.58
N LEU A 18 -0.13 -18.74 1.29
CA LEU A 18 -1.10 -17.66 1.44
C LEU A 18 -1.09 -17.35 2.94
N ALA A 19 -0.24 -16.42 3.35
CA ALA A 19 -0.42 -15.75 4.62
C ALA A 19 -1.82 -15.12 4.57
N ALA A 20 -2.64 -15.48 5.55
CA ALA A 20 -3.90 -14.82 5.77
C ALA A 20 -3.61 -13.34 6.03
N GLN A 21 -3.94 -12.48 5.07
CA GLN A 21 -3.91 -11.04 5.30
C GLN A 21 -4.95 -10.71 6.37
N PRO A 22 -4.59 -10.00 7.45
CA PRO A 22 -5.59 -9.34 8.27
C PRO A 22 -6.27 -8.30 7.39
N THR A 23 -7.54 -8.54 7.10
CA THR A 23 -8.42 -7.63 6.41
C THR A 23 -8.84 -6.55 7.40
N ILE A 24 -8.18 -5.39 7.38
CA ILE A 24 -8.93 -4.15 7.59
C ILE A 24 -9.35 -3.70 6.20
N ALA A 25 -10.24 -4.52 5.64
CA ALA A 25 -10.95 -4.19 4.43
C ALA A 25 -12.06 -3.24 4.84
N ARG A 26 -12.27 -2.22 4.02
CA ARG A 26 -13.53 -1.50 3.92
C ARG A 26 -14.58 -2.58 3.92
N ASP A 27 -15.53 -2.51 4.84
CA ASP A 27 -16.62 -3.47 4.86
C ASP A 27 -17.44 -3.20 3.59
N ILE A 28 -17.03 -3.83 2.48
CA ILE A 28 -17.70 -3.73 1.19
C ILE A 28 -19.07 -4.33 1.44
N GLY A 29 -20.10 -3.49 1.37
CA GLY A 29 -21.48 -3.91 1.53
C GLY A 29 -21.95 -4.77 0.37
N ALA A 30 -23.26 -4.83 0.16
CA ALA A 30 -23.77 -5.57 -0.98
C ALA A 30 -23.27 -4.95 -2.30
N VAL A 31 -22.89 -5.79 -3.24
CA VAL A 31 -22.54 -5.38 -4.60
C VAL A 31 -23.80 -5.41 -5.46
N VAL A 32 -24.15 -4.27 -6.06
CA VAL A 32 -25.26 -4.16 -7.02
C VAL A 32 -24.69 -3.86 -8.40
N SER A 33 -24.77 -4.83 -9.31
CA SER A 33 -24.14 -4.74 -10.63
C SER A 33 -25.14 -4.44 -11.74
N PHE A 34 -24.80 -3.46 -12.57
CA PHE A 34 -25.50 -3.12 -13.81
C PHE A 34 -24.54 -3.23 -14.99
N GLY A 35 -25.05 -3.65 -16.14
CA GLY A 35 -24.21 -3.75 -17.33
C GLY A 35 -24.59 -4.83 -18.32
N ASP A 36 -23.57 -5.37 -18.98
CA ASP A 36 -23.68 -6.33 -20.06
C ASP A 36 -23.17 -7.75 -19.70
N SER A 37 -22.74 -8.50 -20.70
CA SER A 37 -22.27 -9.90 -20.58
C SER A 37 -21.01 -10.07 -19.73
N LEU A 38 -20.20 -9.02 -19.55
CA LEU A 38 -19.04 -9.08 -18.64
C LEU A 38 -19.45 -9.07 -17.17
N SER A 39 -20.67 -8.63 -16.88
CA SER A 39 -21.26 -8.57 -15.54
C SER A 39 -22.37 -9.60 -15.34
N ASP A 40 -23.03 -10.10 -16.39
CA ASP A 40 -24.20 -10.98 -16.29
C ASP A 40 -23.88 -12.34 -15.63
N ASN A 41 -24.60 -12.65 -14.54
CA ASN A 41 -24.51 -13.92 -13.81
C ASN A 41 -25.55 -14.98 -14.21
N GLY A 42 -26.14 -14.87 -15.40
CA GLY A 42 -27.13 -15.78 -15.97
C GLY A 42 -28.54 -15.20 -16.12
N ASN A 43 -28.71 -13.88 -15.98
CA ASN A 43 -29.97 -13.18 -16.20
C ASN A 43 -30.50 -13.39 -17.61
N LEU A 44 -29.68 -13.18 -18.66
CA LEU A 44 -30.12 -13.43 -20.05
C LEU A 44 -30.49 -14.90 -20.26
N TYR A 45 -29.72 -15.82 -19.68
CA TYR A 45 -29.95 -17.25 -19.78
C TYR A 45 -31.30 -17.64 -19.22
N ALA A 46 -31.65 -17.13 -18.03
CA ALA A 46 -32.93 -17.40 -17.41
C ALA A 46 -34.10 -16.85 -18.23
N VAL A 47 -34.05 -15.60 -18.70
CA VAL A 47 -35.17 -14.98 -19.43
C VAL A 47 -35.36 -15.53 -20.83
N THR A 48 -34.31 -16.13 -21.41
CA THR A 48 -34.38 -16.85 -22.68
C THR A 48 -34.67 -18.34 -22.51
N ALA A 49 -35.16 -18.76 -21.33
CA ALA A 49 -35.50 -20.15 -21.00
C ALA A 49 -34.33 -21.14 -21.21
N GLY A 50 -33.11 -20.70 -20.87
CA GLY A 50 -31.89 -21.50 -20.93
C GLY A 50 -31.26 -21.61 -22.31
N SER A 51 -31.56 -20.68 -23.23
CA SER A 51 -31.06 -20.75 -24.61
C SER A 51 -29.87 -19.83 -24.89
N THR A 52 -29.74 -18.68 -24.20
CA THR A 52 -28.72 -17.67 -24.52
C THR A 52 -28.00 -17.18 -23.26
N PRO A 53 -26.67 -17.37 -23.14
CA PRO A 53 -25.81 -18.09 -24.07
C PRO A 53 -25.99 -19.61 -23.96
N ALA A 54 -25.59 -20.36 -25.00
CA ALA A 54 -25.66 -21.81 -24.97
C ALA A 54 -24.71 -22.39 -23.89
N SER A 55 -25.27 -23.11 -22.93
CA SER A 55 -24.55 -23.72 -21.81
C SER A 55 -24.80 -25.23 -21.81
N PRO A 56 -23.79 -26.08 -22.10
CA PRO A 56 -22.38 -25.78 -22.44
C PRO A 56 -22.19 -25.17 -23.85
N PRO A 57 -21.02 -24.56 -24.16
CA PRO A 57 -19.78 -24.59 -23.38
C PRO A 57 -19.61 -23.46 -22.35
N TYR A 58 -20.49 -22.46 -22.36
CA TYR A 58 -20.51 -21.43 -21.32
C TYR A 58 -20.88 -22.01 -19.96
N PHE A 59 -20.40 -21.40 -18.89
CA PHE A 59 -20.67 -21.84 -17.51
C PHE A 59 -22.02 -21.32 -17.04
N ASN A 60 -23.04 -22.19 -16.95
CA ASN A 60 -24.34 -21.88 -16.33
C ASN A 60 -24.97 -20.56 -16.82
N GLY A 61 -24.83 -20.22 -18.09
CA GLY A 61 -25.38 -19.00 -18.66
C GLY A 61 -24.50 -17.74 -18.51
N HIS A 62 -23.32 -17.83 -17.91
CA HIS A 62 -22.32 -16.76 -17.87
C HIS A 62 -21.59 -16.70 -19.21
N TYR A 63 -21.21 -15.51 -19.67
CA TYR A 63 -20.37 -15.37 -20.87
C TYR A 63 -18.88 -15.68 -20.58
N SER A 64 -18.61 -16.74 -19.83
CA SER A 64 -17.28 -17.19 -19.40
C SER A 64 -17.28 -18.71 -19.19
N ASN A 65 -16.11 -19.29 -18.90
CA ASN A 65 -15.96 -20.67 -18.44
C ASN A 65 -16.08 -20.84 -16.91
N GLY A 66 -16.50 -19.80 -16.20
CA GLY A 66 -16.74 -19.77 -14.77
C GLY A 66 -17.48 -18.50 -14.36
N PRO A 67 -17.48 -18.16 -13.05
CA PRO A 67 -18.02 -16.89 -12.55
C PRO A 67 -17.42 -15.66 -13.23
N VAL A 68 -18.18 -14.57 -13.24
CA VAL A 68 -17.75 -13.26 -13.75
C VAL A 68 -17.21 -12.35 -12.63
N PHE A 69 -16.59 -11.23 -12.99
CA PHE A 69 -15.81 -10.41 -12.03
C PHE A 69 -16.63 -9.94 -10.83
N THR A 70 -17.91 -9.65 -11.04
CA THR A 70 -18.81 -9.13 -10.01
C THR A 70 -19.08 -10.14 -8.89
N GLU A 71 -19.00 -11.45 -9.18
CA GLU A 71 -19.13 -12.53 -8.20
C GLU A 71 -17.86 -12.73 -7.36
N TYR A 72 -16.73 -12.21 -7.82
CA TYR A 72 -15.45 -12.24 -7.09
C TYR A 72 -15.24 -11.04 -6.17
N LEU A 73 -16.07 -9.99 -6.25
CA LEU A 73 -15.91 -8.78 -5.43
C LEU A 73 -16.31 -9.00 -3.98
N ASN A 74 -17.52 -9.50 -3.73
CA ASN A 74 -18.03 -9.75 -2.38
C ASN A 74 -18.81 -11.07 -2.27
N GLY A 75 -18.46 -12.05 -3.11
CA GLY A 75 -19.11 -13.37 -3.14
C GLY A 75 -20.32 -13.50 -4.07
N PRO A 76 -21.05 -14.62 -4.01
CA PRO A 76 -22.09 -14.98 -4.98
C PRO A 76 -23.18 -13.91 -5.12
N MET A 77 -23.68 -13.73 -6.34
CA MET A 77 -24.72 -12.73 -6.65
C MET A 77 -26.08 -13.36 -6.92
N GLN A 78 -27.15 -12.71 -6.45
CA GLN A 78 -28.52 -13.05 -6.82
C GLN A 78 -28.85 -12.49 -8.21
N PRO A 79 -29.45 -13.28 -9.12
CA PRO A 79 -29.91 -12.80 -10.43
C PRO A 79 -31.19 -11.98 -10.25
N ALA A 80 -31.04 -10.68 -10.02
CA ALA A 80 -32.15 -9.75 -9.78
C ALA A 80 -32.87 -9.36 -11.08
N GLY A 81 -32.12 -9.24 -12.18
CA GLY A 81 -32.68 -8.98 -13.51
C GLY A 81 -33.67 -10.07 -13.97
N ALA A 82 -33.31 -11.34 -13.86
CA ALA A 82 -34.20 -12.45 -14.20
C ALA A 82 -35.36 -12.63 -13.23
N ALA A 83 -35.15 -12.30 -11.94
CA ALA A 83 -36.19 -12.34 -10.92
C ALA A 83 -37.36 -11.39 -11.25
N THR A 84 -37.09 -10.19 -11.77
CA THR A 84 -38.13 -9.25 -12.20
C THR A 84 -38.96 -9.74 -13.40
N LEU A 85 -38.40 -10.66 -14.20
CA LEU A 85 -39.03 -11.30 -15.37
C LEU A 85 -39.53 -12.74 -15.08
N GLY A 86 -39.40 -13.25 -13.85
CA GLY A 86 -39.62 -14.68 -13.54
C GLY A 86 -39.99 -15.05 -12.09
N GLY A 87 -40.07 -14.10 -11.16
CA GLY A 87 -40.71 -14.31 -9.84
C GLY A 87 -39.83 -14.84 -8.70
N VAL A 88 -38.52 -14.58 -8.69
CA VAL A 88 -37.66 -14.91 -7.53
C VAL A 88 -37.69 -13.75 -6.52
N PRO A 89 -37.93 -14.00 -5.21
CA PRO A 89 -37.77 -12.98 -4.18
C PRO A 89 -36.31 -12.49 -4.10
N ILE A 90 -36.10 -11.18 -4.02
CA ILE A 90 -34.76 -10.58 -3.87
C ILE A 90 -34.48 -10.35 -2.38
N ASP A 91 -33.27 -10.70 -1.94
CA ASP A 91 -32.75 -10.28 -0.64
C ASP A 91 -31.97 -8.97 -0.82
N PRO A 92 -32.47 -7.83 -0.32
CA PRO A 92 -31.82 -6.53 -0.50
C PRO A 92 -30.49 -6.42 0.24
N THR A 93 -30.15 -7.37 1.11
CA THR A 93 -28.87 -7.42 1.85
C THR A 93 -27.82 -8.32 1.18
N ALA A 94 -28.20 -9.03 0.11
CA ALA A 94 -27.29 -9.85 -0.68
C ALA A 94 -26.78 -9.07 -1.90
N ASN A 95 -25.68 -9.55 -2.49
CA ASN A 95 -25.22 -9.04 -3.78
C ASN A 95 -26.29 -9.28 -4.86
N GLN A 96 -26.53 -8.28 -5.70
CA GLN A 96 -27.59 -8.27 -6.70
C GLN A 96 -27.02 -7.99 -8.08
N ASN A 97 -27.47 -8.76 -9.07
CA ASN A 97 -27.03 -8.60 -10.44
C ASN A 97 -28.21 -8.24 -11.34
N TYR A 98 -28.14 -7.05 -11.92
CA TYR A 98 -29.10 -6.50 -12.87
C TYR A 98 -28.58 -6.51 -14.31
N ALA A 99 -27.34 -6.94 -14.54
CA ALA A 99 -26.72 -6.97 -15.85
C ALA A 99 -27.31 -8.07 -16.75
N PHE A 100 -27.34 -7.82 -18.06
CA PHE A 100 -27.82 -8.78 -19.06
C PHE A 100 -26.84 -8.87 -20.23
N GLY A 101 -26.50 -10.09 -20.64
CA GLY A 101 -25.65 -10.33 -21.79
C GLY A 101 -26.20 -9.67 -23.05
N GLY A 102 -25.35 -8.93 -23.76
CA GLY A 102 -25.74 -8.19 -24.95
C GLY A 102 -26.46 -6.86 -24.70
N ALA A 103 -26.66 -6.44 -23.45
CA ALA A 103 -27.26 -5.15 -23.14
C ALA A 103 -26.46 -3.99 -23.75
N ARG A 104 -27.19 -3.03 -24.32
CA ARG A 104 -26.66 -1.74 -24.77
C ARG A 104 -26.85 -0.68 -23.68
N THR A 105 -26.18 0.46 -23.87
CA THR A 105 -26.24 1.60 -22.96
C THR A 105 -27.51 2.43 -23.10
N ASP A 106 -28.22 2.31 -24.22
CA ASP A 106 -29.52 2.93 -24.47
C ASP A 106 -30.68 2.10 -23.89
N ALA A 107 -31.87 2.69 -23.81
CA ALA A 107 -33.07 1.98 -23.36
C ALA A 107 -33.55 0.94 -24.39
N LEU A 108 -34.35 -0.02 -23.92
CA LEU A 108 -34.77 -1.18 -24.67
C LEU A 108 -35.50 -0.84 -25.98
N THR A 109 -34.94 -1.31 -27.10
CA THR A 109 -35.69 -1.49 -28.36
C THR A 109 -36.16 -2.94 -28.57
N ALA A 110 -35.43 -3.94 -28.04
CA ALA A 110 -35.76 -5.37 -28.02
C ALA A 110 -34.85 -6.14 -27.03
N LEU A 111 -35.31 -7.24 -26.43
CA LEU A 111 -34.56 -8.05 -25.43
C LEU A 111 -33.10 -8.32 -25.89
N PRO A 112 -32.07 -8.16 -25.04
CA PRO A 112 -32.06 -7.86 -23.58
C PRO A 112 -32.41 -6.42 -23.19
N PRO A 113 -32.88 -6.17 -21.94
CA PRO A 113 -33.06 -4.81 -21.39
C PRO A 113 -31.75 -4.00 -21.42
N GLY A 114 -31.84 -2.73 -21.79
CA GLY A 114 -30.70 -1.82 -21.74
C GLY A 114 -30.42 -1.32 -20.33
N ILE A 115 -29.27 -0.69 -20.12
CA ILE A 115 -28.86 -0.21 -18.78
C ILE A 115 -29.91 0.68 -18.09
N PRO A 116 -30.58 1.63 -18.77
CA PRO A 116 -31.64 2.43 -18.14
C PRO A 116 -32.81 1.58 -17.60
N ASP A 117 -33.17 0.49 -18.30
CA ASP A 117 -34.23 -0.41 -17.87
C ASP A 117 -33.80 -1.24 -16.66
N GLN A 118 -32.52 -1.66 -16.62
CA GLN A 118 -31.94 -2.37 -15.48
C GLN A 118 -32.01 -1.51 -14.19
N ILE A 119 -31.64 -0.23 -14.28
CA ILE A 119 -31.78 0.73 -13.17
C ILE A 119 -33.26 0.88 -12.78
N GLY A 120 -34.17 0.98 -13.76
CA GLY A 120 -35.60 1.03 -13.51
C GLY A 120 -36.12 -0.21 -12.77
N PHE A 121 -35.61 -1.41 -13.09
CA PHE A 121 -35.97 -2.63 -12.37
C PHE A 121 -35.51 -2.61 -10.92
N PHE A 122 -34.28 -2.14 -10.65
CA PHE A 122 -33.79 -1.95 -9.30
C PHE A 122 -34.67 -1.01 -8.48
N GLN A 123 -35.05 0.15 -9.05
CA GLN A 123 -35.92 1.12 -8.37
C GLN A 123 -37.31 0.56 -8.04
N LEU A 124 -37.84 -0.34 -8.87
CA LEU A 124 -39.17 -0.94 -8.67
C LEU A 124 -39.18 -2.06 -7.61
N LYS A 125 -38.02 -2.61 -7.23
CA LYS A 125 -37.92 -3.82 -6.40
C LYS A 125 -37.14 -3.64 -5.10
N ASP A 126 -35.98 -3.01 -5.16
CA ASP A 126 -35.02 -2.98 -4.04
C ASP A 126 -34.78 -1.55 -3.55
N GLY A 127 -34.74 -0.58 -4.48
CA GLY A 127 -34.98 0.85 -4.29
C GLY A 127 -34.08 1.64 -3.31
N ALA A 128 -33.22 0.98 -2.54
CA ALA A 128 -32.38 1.61 -1.54
C ALA A 128 -31.02 0.93 -1.43
N PHE A 129 -29.97 1.74 -1.41
CA PHE A 129 -28.61 1.30 -1.09
C PHE A 129 -28.34 1.47 0.41
N ALA A 130 -27.62 0.52 1.01
CA ALA A 130 -27.00 0.72 2.32
C ALA A 130 -25.77 1.63 2.20
N ALA A 131 -25.25 2.12 3.32
CA ALA A 131 -24.18 3.13 3.35
C ALA A 131 -22.84 2.65 2.78
N ASN A 132 -22.61 1.34 2.73
CA ASN A 132 -21.38 0.71 2.27
C ASN A 132 -21.55 -0.13 1.00
N ASP A 133 -22.74 -0.12 0.38
CA ASP A 133 -22.97 -0.85 -0.87
C ASP A 133 -22.10 -0.33 -2.01
N VAL A 134 -21.72 -1.22 -2.91
CA VAL A 134 -20.91 -0.89 -4.09
C VAL A 134 -21.71 -1.16 -5.33
N VAL A 135 -21.89 -0.12 -6.16
CA VAL A 135 -22.54 -0.26 -7.47
C VAL A 135 -21.47 -0.44 -8.54
N THR A 136 -21.57 -1.48 -9.37
CA THR A 136 -20.70 -1.61 -10.56
C THR A 136 -21.47 -1.30 -11.83
N LEU A 137 -20.81 -0.62 -12.77
CA LEU A 137 -21.39 -0.22 -14.05
C LEU A 137 -20.40 -0.44 -15.19
N LEU A 138 -20.75 -1.33 -16.12
CA LEU A 138 -19.94 -1.67 -17.29
C LEU A 138 -20.83 -1.90 -18.52
N GLY A 139 -20.54 -1.22 -19.63
CA GLY A 139 -21.26 -1.41 -20.88
C GLY A 139 -20.72 -0.51 -22.00
N GLY A 140 -21.27 -0.66 -23.21
CA GLY A 140 -20.92 0.15 -24.39
C GLY A 140 -20.32 -0.65 -25.54
N ALA A 141 -19.69 -1.79 -25.27
CA ALA A 141 -19.16 -2.66 -26.31
C ALA A 141 -20.26 -3.16 -27.26
N ASN A 142 -21.46 -3.47 -26.74
CA ASN A 142 -22.58 -3.93 -27.57
C ASN A 142 -23.11 -2.84 -28.51
N ASP A 143 -23.13 -1.57 -28.09
CA ASP A 143 -23.49 -0.43 -28.93
C ASP A 143 -22.51 -0.28 -30.10
N ILE A 144 -21.21 -0.39 -29.81
CA ILE A 144 -20.13 -0.36 -30.80
C ILE A 144 -20.26 -1.54 -31.76
N PHE A 145 -20.52 -2.74 -31.26
CA PHE A 145 -20.68 -3.93 -32.09
C PHE A 145 -21.92 -3.86 -32.98
N ASP A 146 -23.02 -3.30 -32.49
CA ASP A 146 -24.23 -3.09 -33.28
C ASP A 146 -23.98 -2.09 -34.41
N ALA A 147 -23.29 -0.98 -34.13
CA ALA A 147 -22.88 0.00 -35.13
C ALA A 147 -21.92 -0.60 -36.17
N ALA A 148 -20.91 -1.36 -35.74
CA ALA A 148 -19.94 -1.99 -36.62
C ALA A 148 -20.54 -3.09 -37.51
N ARG A 149 -21.67 -3.68 -37.13
CA ARG A 149 -22.40 -4.67 -37.94
C ARG A 149 -23.33 -4.04 -38.98
N GLN A 150 -23.58 -2.73 -38.92
CA GLN A 150 -24.45 -2.08 -39.90
C GLN A 150 -23.84 -2.12 -41.31
N PRO A 151 -24.64 -2.42 -42.35
CA PRO A 151 -24.15 -2.36 -43.73
C PRO A 151 -23.60 -0.97 -44.05
N ALA A 152 -22.38 -0.92 -44.61
CA ALA A 152 -21.68 0.32 -44.96
C ALA A 152 -21.31 1.23 -43.76
N ALA A 153 -21.24 0.70 -42.54
CA ALA A 153 -20.71 1.42 -41.39
C ALA A 153 -19.31 1.97 -41.68
N THR A 154 -19.12 3.26 -41.43
CA THR A 154 -17.81 3.93 -41.53
C THR A 154 -17.14 4.01 -40.17
N PRO A 155 -15.80 4.22 -40.11
CA PRO A 155 -15.14 4.49 -38.84
C PRO A 155 -15.74 5.67 -38.07
N ALA A 156 -16.32 6.66 -38.76
CA ALA A 156 -16.99 7.79 -38.14
C ALA A 156 -18.31 7.39 -37.46
N ASP A 157 -19.07 6.46 -38.05
CA ASP A 157 -20.31 5.94 -37.46
C ASP A 157 -20.01 5.15 -36.18
N ILE A 158 -18.94 4.34 -36.21
CA ILE A 158 -18.48 3.55 -35.06
C ILE A 158 -17.99 4.47 -33.94
N ALA A 159 -17.19 5.49 -34.25
CA ALA A 159 -16.75 6.49 -33.28
C ALA A 159 -17.93 7.28 -32.69
N ALA A 160 -18.95 7.61 -33.49
CA ALA A 160 -20.16 8.28 -33.00
C ALA A 160 -20.96 7.39 -32.03
N ALA A 161 -21.09 6.10 -32.33
CA ALA A 161 -21.73 5.13 -31.43
C ALA A 161 -20.95 4.95 -30.13
N ALA A 162 -19.61 4.86 -30.21
CA ALA A 162 -18.72 4.80 -29.06
C ALA A 162 -18.88 6.02 -28.14
N ALA A 163 -18.84 7.24 -28.71
CA ALA A 163 -19.02 8.46 -27.95
C ALA A 163 -20.42 8.55 -27.30
N LEU A 164 -21.48 8.16 -28.02
CA LEU A 164 -22.84 8.14 -27.47
C LEU A 164 -22.98 7.14 -26.33
N ALA A 165 -22.42 5.94 -26.49
CA ALA A 165 -22.48 4.91 -25.46
C ALA A 165 -21.77 5.36 -24.17
N ALA A 166 -20.63 6.03 -24.28
CA ALA A 166 -19.93 6.60 -23.14
C ALA A 166 -20.76 7.67 -22.41
N GLN A 167 -21.48 8.53 -23.14
CA GLN A 167 -22.37 9.52 -22.54
C GLN A 167 -23.57 8.88 -21.82
N ASN A 168 -24.11 7.80 -22.38
CA ASN A 168 -25.17 7.04 -21.74
C ASN A 168 -24.69 6.42 -20.42
N ILE A 169 -23.47 5.86 -20.37
CA ILE A 169 -22.88 5.36 -19.12
C ILE A 169 -22.70 6.48 -18.08
N GLY A 170 -22.19 7.66 -18.48
CA GLY A 170 -22.09 8.80 -17.56
C GLY A 170 -23.46 9.25 -17.02
N THR A 171 -24.50 9.20 -17.86
CA THR A 171 -25.89 9.49 -17.45
C THR A 171 -26.43 8.43 -16.48
N ALA A 172 -26.14 7.15 -16.74
CA ALA A 172 -26.51 6.04 -15.86
C ALA A 172 -25.81 6.14 -14.49
N ALA A 173 -24.52 6.47 -14.46
CA ALA A 173 -23.78 6.74 -13.23
C ALA A 173 -24.44 7.87 -12.43
N GLY A 174 -24.76 9.00 -13.07
CA GLY A 174 -25.44 10.11 -12.41
C GLY A 174 -26.84 9.75 -11.90
N THR A 175 -27.57 8.88 -12.61
CA THR A 175 -28.87 8.37 -12.17
C THR A 175 -28.72 7.51 -10.91
N LEU A 176 -27.74 6.60 -10.89
CA LEU A 176 -27.42 5.76 -9.73
C LEU A 176 -27.05 6.61 -8.51
N SER A 177 -26.25 7.66 -8.69
CA SER A 177 -25.95 8.63 -7.63
C SER A 177 -27.21 9.35 -7.11
N GLN A 178 -28.08 9.81 -8.02
CA GLN A 178 -29.32 10.53 -7.64
C GLN A 178 -30.31 9.66 -6.86
N ILE A 179 -30.26 8.34 -7.04
CA ILE A 179 -31.10 7.39 -6.29
C ILE A 179 -30.41 6.85 -5.04
N GLY A 180 -29.25 7.41 -4.68
CA GLY A 180 -28.62 7.21 -3.37
C GLY A 180 -27.48 6.19 -3.33
N ALA A 181 -26.88 5.81 -4.47
CA ALA A 181 -25.70 4.94 -4.45
C ALA A 181 -24.56 5.63 -3.69
N PRO A 182 -24.00 5.05 -2.60
CA PRO A 182 -22.90 5.66 -1.87
C PRO A 182 -21.59 5.54 -2.64
N THR A 183 -21.42 4.47 -3.43
CA THR A 183 -20.24 4.23 -4.25
C THR A 183 -20.64 3.67 -5.60
N VAL A 184 -20.12 4.27 -6.67
CA VAL A 184 -20.34 3.85 -8.06
C VAL A 184 -18.99 3.60 -8.72
N VAL A 185 -18.75 2.37 -9.15
CA VAL A 185 -17.55 1.92 -9.86
C VAL A 185 -17.90 1.78 -11.33
N VAL A 186 -17.38 2.69 -12.15
CA VAL A 186 -17.52 2.67 -13.60
C VAL A 186 -16.24 2.12 -14.22
N LEU A 187 -16.37 1.15 -15.12
CA LEU A 187 -15.25 0.54 -15.81
C LEU A 187 -15.15 1.09 -17.23
N ASN A 188 -13.94 1.46 -17.66
CA ASN A 188 -13.67 1.75 -19.06
C ASN A 188 -13.59 0.43 -19.88
N LEU A 189 -13.57 0.53 -21.21
CA LEU A 189 -13.43 -0.66 -22.06
C LEU A 189 -11.95 -1.03 -22.22
N PRO A 190 -11.61 -2.33 -22.33
CA PRO A 190 -10.30 -2.70 -22.85
C PRO A 190 -10.15 -2.20 -24.30
N ASP A 191 -8.91 -2.19 -24.82
CA ASP A 191 -8.70 -1.98 -26.26
C ASP A 191 -9.35 -3.13 -27.05
N LEU A 192 -10.49 -2.83 -27.68
CA LEU A 192 -11.26 -3.80 -28.46
C LEU A 192 -10.46 -4.29 -29.66
N GLY A 193 -9.52 -3.49 -30.18
CA GLY A 193 -8.62 -3.88 -31.27
C GLY A 193 -7.70 -5.05 -30.91
N LEU A 194 -7.43 -5.27 -29.63
CA LEU A 194 -6.61 -6.37 -29.13
C LEU A 194 -7.40 -7.66 -28.86
N THR A 195 -8.74 -7.58 -28.83
CA THR A 195 -9.59 -8.76 -28.63
C THR A 195 -9.55 -9.69 -29.85
N PRO A 196 -9.79 -11.02 -29.68
CA PRO A 196 -9.85 -11.94 -30.80
C PRO A 196 -10.89 -11.58 -31.87
N GLN A 197 -11.92 -10.80 -31.53
CA GLN A 197 -12.90 -10.30 -32.49
C GLN A 197 -12.28 -9.34 -33.54
N PHE A 198 -11.29 -8.53 -33.16
CA PHE A 198 -10.76 -7.47 -34.02
C PHE A 198 -9.28 -7.64 -34.38
N ASN A 199 -8.53 -8.50 -33.69
CA ASN A 199 -7.09 -8.67 -33.90
C ASN A 199 -6.71 -9.46 -35.18
N GLY A 200 -7.68 -9.92 -35.98
CA GLY A 200 -7.42 -10.72 -37.18
C GLY A 200 -6.81 -9.96 -38.37
N SER A 201 -6.83 -8.62 -38.38
CA SER A 201 -6.18 -7.80 -39.42
C SER A 201 -5.86 -6.39 -38.91
N PRO A 202 -4.88 -5.68 -39.50
CA PRO A 202 -4.61 -4.29 -39.12
C PRO A 202 -5.80 -3.34 -39.28
N THR A 203 -6.70 -3.61 -40.23
CA THR A 203 -7.88 -2.77 -40.47
C THR A 203 -8.93 -2.97 -39.37
N THR A 204 -9.22 -4.21 -39.00
CA THR A 204 -10.18 -4.51 -37.92
C THR A 204 -9.62 -4.08 -36.57
N GLN A 205 -8.31 -4.26 -36.34
CA GLN A 205 -7.63 -3.80 -35.13
C GLN A 205 -7.75 -2.28 -34.99
N PHE A 206 -7.42 -1.52 -36.05
CA PHE A 206 -7.57 -0.06 -36.06
C PHE A 206 -8.99 0.38 -35.70
N VAL A 207 -10.01 -0.28 -36.25
CA VAL A 207 -11.42 0.06 -35.95
C VAL A 207 -11.77 -0.23 -34.49
N GLY A 208 -11.30 -1.35 -33.92
CA GLY A 208 -11.49 -1.67 -32.51
C GLY A 208 -10.83 -0.66 -31.58
N THR A 209 -9.55 -0.36 -31.81
CA THR A 209 -8.80 0.63 -31.02
C THR A 209 -9.41 2.03 -31.14
N LEU A 210 -9.77 2.48 -32.35
CA LEU A 210 -10.48 3.76 -32.54
C LEU A 210 -11.76 3.84 -31.70
N ALA A 211 -12.52 2.75 -31.66
CA ALA A 211 -13.77 2.70 -30.90
C ALA A 211 -13.50 2.78 -29.39
N SER A 212 -12.56 1.99 -28.86
CA SER A 212 -12.19 2.03 -27.44
C SER A 212 -11.60 3.37 -27.03
N ASP A 213 -10.67 3.94 -27.80
CA ASP A 213 -10.08 5.27 -27.53
C ASP A 213 -11.17 6.35 -27.45
N THR A 214 -12.09 6.33 -28.41
CA THR A 214 -13.19 7.29 -28.48
C THR A 214 -14.14 7.12 -27.29
N PHE A 215 -14.50 5.87 -26.96
CA PHE A 215 -15.36 5.56 -25.83
C PHE A 215 -14.70 5.97 -24.51
N ASN A 216 -13.48 5.52 -24.23
CA ASN A 216 -12.78 5.75 -22.96
C ASN A 216 -12.51 7.24 -22.72
N SER A 217 -12.15 8.00 -23.76
CA SER A 217 -11.97 9.46 -23.68
C SER A 217 -13.28 10.19 -23.37
N ALA A 218 -14.38 9.82 -24.04
CA ALA A 218 -15.69 10.39 -23.78
C ALA A 218 -16.25 9.97 -22.41
N LEU A 219 -15.98 8.72 -21.99
CA LEU A 219 -16.43 8.16 -20.72
C LEU A 219 -15.77 8.90 -19.56
N SER A 220 -14.46 9.11 -19.61
CA SER A 220 -13.75 9.87 -18.59
C SER A 220 -14.39 11.24 -18.38
N GLN A 221 -14.64 11.99 -19.46
CA GLN A 221 -15.31 13.30 -19.36
C GLN A 221 -16.72 13.20 -18.75
N ALA A 222 -17.51 12.21 -19.17
CA ALA A 222 -18.89 12.03 -18.70
C ALA A 222 -18.96 11.61 -17.22
N VAL A 223 -18.07 10.71 -16.78
CA VAL A 223 -18.01 10.23 -15.39
C VAL A 223 -17.49 11.33 -14.45
N PHE A 224 -16.46 12.09 -14.85
CA PHE A 224 -16.01 13.25 -14.07
C PHE A 224 -17.10 14.32 -13.94
N ALA A 225 -17.83 14.61 -15.02
CA ALA A 225 -18.97 15.53 -14.96
C ALA A 225 -20.10 15.01 -14.05
N SER A 226 -20.38 13.70 -14.10
CA SER A 226 -21.36 13.06 -13.22
C SER A 226 -20.97 13.13 -11.76
N ALA A 227 -19.71 12.81 -11.41
CA ALA A 227 -19.21 12.87 -10.04
C ALA A 227 -19.28 14.31 -9.49
N ALA A 228 -18.86 15.31 -10.28
CA ALA A 228 -18.94 16.71 -9.90
C ALA A 228 -20.38 17.19 -9.66
N ALA A 229 -21.36 16.65 -10.39
CA ALA A 229 -22.78 16.95 -10.17
C ALA A 229 -23.38 16.21 -8.97
N ASN A 230 -22.73 15.16 -8.46
CA ASN A 230 -23.23 14.30 -7.39
C ASN A 230 -22.17 14.07 -6.28
N PRO A 231 -21.77 15.12 -5.54
CA PRO A 231 -20.68 15.02 -4.55
C PRO A 231 -21.01 14.14 -3.34
N GLY A 232 -22.25 13.64 -3.20
CA GLY A 232 -22.64 12.69 -2.16
C GLY A 232 -22.32 11.23 -2.49
N THR A 233 -21.86 10.94 -3.71
CA THR A 233 -21.49 9.59 -4.16
C THR A 233 -20.01 9.51 -4.45
N ASP A 234 -19.33 8.51 -3.91
CA ASP A 234 -17.95 8.21 -4.24
C ASP A 234 -17.87 7.48 -5.59
N THR A 235 -17.37 8.15 -6.63
CA THR A 235 -17.41 7.63 -8.00
C THR A 235 -16.02 7.23 -8.46
N HIS A 236 -15.80 5.93 -8.69
CA HIS A 236 -14.54 5.39 -9.17
C HIS A 236 -14.58 5.17 -10.68
N LEU A 237 -13.54 5.61 -11.39
CA LEU A 237 -13.30 5.23 -12.79
C LEU A 237 -12.13 4.26 -12.86
N VAL A 238 -12.44 2.99 -13.13
CA VAL A 238 -11.45 1.91 -13.21
C VAL A 238 -10.91 1.79 -14.62
N ASP A 239 -9.58 1.85 -14.74
CA ASP A 239 -8.86 1.78 -16.01
C ASP A 239 -8.52 0.33 -16.40
N VAL A 240 -9.52 -0.36 -16.95
CA VAL A 240 -9.42 -1.72 -17.49
C VAL A 240 -8.47 -1.77 -18.68
N GLU A 241 -8.50 -0.76 -19.55
CA GLU A 241 -7.65 -0.65 -20.74
C GLU A 241 -6.16 -0.80 -20.40
N ARG A 242 -5.68 -0.06 -19.41
CA ARG A 242 -4.27 -0.06 -19.01
C ARG A 242 -3.80 -1.45 -18.59
N VAL A 243 -4.57 -2.13 -17.76
CA VAL A 243 -4.22 -3.45 -17.24
C VAL A 243 -4.34 -4.51 -18.31
N PHE A 244 -5.45 -4.54 -19.07
CA PHE A 244 -5.65 -5.56 -20.11
C PHE A 244 -4.65 -5.42 -21.26
N SER A 245 -4.25 -4.20 -21.63
CA SER A 245 -3.18 -3.98 -22.60
C SER A 245 -1.85 -4.55 -22.11
N ALA A 246 -1.53 -4.38 -20.82
CA ALA A 246 -0.33 -4.97 -20.22
C ALA A 246 -0.40 -6.51 -20.16
N ILE A 247 -1.56 -7.08 -19.81
CA ILE A 247 -1.77 -8.54 -19.81
C ILE A 247 -1.58 -9.11 -21.21
N ILE A 248 -2.14 -8.48 -22.24
CA ILE A 248 -2.02 -8.97 -23.61
C ILE A 248 -0.57 -8.86 -24.12
N ALA A 249 0.16 -7.83 -23.71
CA ALA A 249 1.56 -7.62 -24.09
C ALA A 249 2.51 -8.62 -23.43
N ASP A 250 2.25 -9.02 -22.18
CA ASP A 250 3.04 -10.00 -21.42
C ASP A 250 2.15 -10.99 -20.66
N PRO A 251 1.49 -11.93 -21.36
CA PRO A 251 0.48 -12.80 -20.76
C PRO A 251 1.06 -13.74 -19.69
N GLN A 252 2.32 -14.14 -19.85
CA GLN A 252 2.97 -15.07 -18.92
C GLN A 252 3.15 -14.46 -17.53
N ARG A 253 3.41 -13.15 -17.44
CA ARG A 253 3.49 -12.42 -16.16
C ARG A 253 2.20 -12.53 -15.35
N PHE A 254 1.05 -12.67 -16.02
CA PHE A 254 -0.27 -12.75 -15.40
C PHE A 254 -0.86 -14.16 -15.39
N GLY A 255 -0.06 -15.17 -15.73
CA GLY A 255 -0.46 -16.58 -15.66
C GLY A 255 -1.24 -17.08 -16.89
N PHE A 256 -1.11 -16.43 -18.04
CA PHE A 256 -1.71 -16.88 -19.30
C PHE A 256 -0.65 -17.34 -20.31
N ASP A 257 -0.95 -18.42 -21.03
CA ASP A 257 -0.20 -18.88 -22.19
C ASP A 257 -0.68 -18.21 -23.49
N ASN A 258 -1.95 -17.81 -23.55
CA ASN A 258 -2.55 -17.21 -24.75
C ASN A 258 -3.49 -16.06 -24.41
N ALA A 259 -3.23 -14.89 -25.00
CA ALA A 259 -4.06 -13.69 -24.87
C ALA A 259 -4.56 -13.15 -26.22
N THR A 260 -4.55 -13.98 -27.27
CA THR A 260 -4.89 -13.56 -28.64
C THR A 260 -6.03 -14.35 -29.26
N GLU A 261 -6.29 -15.57 -28.78
CA GLU A 261 -7.35 -16.45 -29.26
C GLU A 261 -8.38 -16.73 -28.18
N GLY A 262 -9.64 -16.93 -28.57
CA GLY A 262 -10.68 -17.41 -27.66
C GLY A 262 -10.59 -18.92 -27.45
N CYS A 263 -10.47 -19.36 -26.20
CA CYS A 263 -10.39 -20.78 -25.81
C CYS A 263 -11.46 -21.65 -26.49
N ARG A 264 -12.69 -21.14 -26.61
CA ARG A 264 -13.83 -21.80 -27.26
C ARG A 264 -13.56 -22.22 -28.71
N PHE A 265 -12.65 -21.54 -29.40
CA PHE A 265 -12.31 -21.83 -30.80
C PHE A 265 -11.07 -22.71 -30.93
N VAL A 266 -10.43 -23.08 -29.82
CA VAL A 266 -9.27 -23.96 -29.77
C VAL A 266 -9.68 -25.31 -29.18
N THR A 267 -9.72 -26.36 -30.01
CA THR A 267 -10.23 -27.70 -29.62
C THR A 267 -9.55 -28.29 -28.38
N SER A 268 -8.24 -28.08 -28.22
CA SER A 268 -7.50 -28.54 -27.03
C SER A 268 -7.87 -27.76 -25.77
N CYS A 269 -8.16 -26.47 -25.89
CA CYS A 269 -8.59 -25.64 -24.78
C CYS A 269 -10.03 -25.94 -24.38
N LEU A 270 -10.96 -25.90 -25.34
CA LEU A 270 -12.39 -26.13 -25.10
C LEU A 270 -12.67 -27.48 -24.43
N ASN A 271 -11.97 -28.55 -24.83
CA ASN A 271 -12.13 -29.89 -24.24
C ASN A 271 -11.22 -30.15 -23.03
N GLY A 272 -10.40 -29.17 -22.64
CA GLY A 272 -9.54 -29.24 -21.46
C GLY A 272 -10.29 -29.06 -20.16
N THR A 273 -9.59 -29.31 -19.06
CA THR A 273 -9.97 -28.95 -17.70
C THR A 273 -10.08 -27.42 -17.54
N GLN A 274 -10.77 -26.96 -16.50
CA GLN A 274 -10.85 -25.52 -16.22
C GLN A 274 -9.47 -24.89 -16.02
N ALA A 275 -8.51 -25.61 -15.44
CA ALA A 275 -7.13 -25.13 -15.28
C ALA A 275 -6.42 -24.90 -16.63
N GLU A 276 -6.67 -25.77 -17.61
CA GLU A 276 -6.15 -25.60 -18.98
C GLU A 276 -6.86 -24.46 -19.71
N GLN A 277 -8.17 -24.32 -19.52
CA GLN A 277 -8.91 -23.18 -20.07
C GLN A 277 -8.44 -21.84 -19.49
N ASN A 278 -8.12 -21.81 -18.20
CA ASN A 278 -7.63 -20.62 -17.50
C ASN A 278 -6.21 -20.20 -17.90
N GLN A 279 -5.51 -20.97 -18.75
CA GLN A 279 -4.29 -20.50 -19.42
C GLN A 279 -4.58 -19.54 -20.58
N TYR A 280 -5.85 -19.35 -20.95
CA TYR A 280 -6.27 -18.36 -21.95
C TYR A 280 -6.85 -17.14 -21.26
N LEU A 281 -6.50 -15.93 -21.71
CA LEU A 281 -7.15 -14.71 -21.25
C LEU A 281 -8.61 -14.65 -21.71
N PHE A 282 -8.87 -15.03 -22.97
CA PHE A 282 -10.19 -14.95 -23.58
C PHE A 282 -10.87 -16.32 -23.66
N PHE A 283 -12.12 -16.41 -23.21
CA PHE A 283 -12.93 -17.60 -23.39
C PHE A 283 -13.52 -17.67 -24.80
N ASP A 284 -14.00 -16.54 -25.33
CA ASP A 284 -14.47 -16.41 -26.71
C ASP A 284 -13.80 -15.22 -27.41
N ASN A 285 -14.45 -14.56 -28.36
CA ASN A 285 -13.84 -13.49 -29.13
C ASN A 285 -13.71 -12.15 -28.38
N VAL A 286 -14.43 -11.98 -27.26
CA VAL A 286 -14.46 -10.71 -26.51
C VAL A 286 -14.52 -10.92 -24.99
N HIS A 287 -15.04 -12.04 -24.52
CA HIS A 287 -15.20 -12.30 -23.10
C HIS A 287 -13.97 -12.98 -22.50
N PRO A 288 -13.46 -12.50 -21.35
CA PRO A 288 -12.40 -13.17 -20.62
C PRO A 288 -12.81 -14.56 -20.13
N THR A 289 -11.82 -15.39 -19.83
CA THR A 289 -12.01 -16.56 -18.97
C THR A 289 -12.27 -16.11 -17.54
N THR A 290 -12.71 -17.04 -16.69
CA THR A 290 -12.90 -16.82 -15.26
C THR A 290 -11.61 -16.34 -14.57
N ALA A 291 -10.43 -16.74 -15.07
CA ALA A 291 -9.14 -16.23 -14.60
C ALA A 291 -8.93 -14.75 -14.98
N GLY A 292 -9.31 -14.35 -16.19
CA GLY A 292 -9.34 -12.93 -16.57
C GLY A 292 -10.34 -12.11 -15.74
N HIS A 293 -11.50 -12.68 -15.40
CA HIS A 293 -12.47 -12.06 -14.50
C HIS A 293 -11.95 -11.89 -13.06
N GLN A 294 -11.14 -12.83 -12.56
CA GLN A 294 -10.48 -12.68 -11.25
C GLN A 294 -9.50 -11.51 -11.25
N LEU A 295 -8.71 -11.33 -12.31
CA LEU A 295 -7.82 -10.16 -12.44
C LEU A 295 -8.60 -8.84 -12.50
N LEU A 296 -9.72 -8.82 -13.21
CA LEU A 296 -10.61 -7.65 -13.26
C LEU A 296 -11.20 -7.34 -11.87
N ALA A 297 -11.60 -8.37 -11.11
CA ALA A 297 -12.10 -8.19 -9.75
C ALA A 297 -11.01 -7.65 -8.81
N SER A 298 -9.80 -8.21 -8.87
CA SER A 298 -8.62 -7.69 -8.15
C SER A 298 -8.35 -6.22 -8.45
N LEU A 299 -8.47 -5.80 -9.71
CA LEU A 299 -8.32 -4.41 -10.11
C LEU A 299 -9.39 -3.51 -9.49
N VAL A 300 -10.66 -3.92 -9.53
CA VAL A 300 -11.75 -3.15 -8.91
C VAL A 300 -11.55 -3.05 -7.39
N LEU A 301 -11.14 -4.14 -6.73
CA LEU A 301 -10.83 -4.13 -5.30
C LEU A 301 -9.65 -3.22 -4.95
N ASP A 302 -8.62 -3.15 -5.80
CA ASP A 302 -7.48 -2.25 -5.61
C ASP A 302 -7.92 -0.78 -5.62
N TYR A 303 -8.85 -0.40 -6.50
CA TYR A 303 -9.45 0.94 -6.51
C TYR A 303 -10.31 1.19 -5.26
N LEU A 304 -11.14 0.22 -4.87
CA LEU A 304 -12.04 0.37 -3.72
C LEU A 304 -11.34 0.46 -2.36
N THR A 305 -10.13 -0.11 -2.26
CA THR A 305 -9.32 -0.18 -1.03
C THR A 305 -8.10 0.74 -1.05
N ALA A 306 -7.91 1.54 -2.11
CA ALA A 306 -6.74 2.41 -2.27
C ALA A 306 -6.51 3.32 -1.06
N GLY A 307 -7.57 3.92 -0.51
CA GLY A 307 -7.47 4.78 0.67
C GLY A 307 -7.01 4.07 1.95
N GLU A 308 -7.29 2.78 2.09
CA GLU A 308 -6.85 1.97 3.24
C GLU A 308 -5.40 1.56 3.08
N GLN A 309 -5.04 1.14 1.86
CA GLN A 309 -3.65 0.85 1.52
C GLN A 309 -2.76 2.07 1.72
N ALA A 310 -3.30 3.28 1.53
CA ALA A 310 -2.56 4.51 1.72
C ALA A 310 -2.10 4.75 3.16
N ALA A 311 -2.77 4.18 4.17
CA ALA A 311 -2.37 4.33 5.57
C ALA A 311 -0.96 3.76 5.86
N ASN A 312 -0.47 2.81 5.04
CA ASN A 312 0.85 2.21 5.23
C ASN A 312 2.01 3.20 5.07
N VAL A 313 1.80 4.36 4.41
CA VAL A 313 2.82 5.43 4.35
C VAL A 313 3.16 5.99 5.72
N GLY A 314 2.30 5.79 6.73
CA GLY A 314 2.59 6.17 8.12
C GLY A 314 3.90 5.58 8.65
N SER A 315 4.37 4.48 8.05
CA SER A 315 5.64 3.85 8.37
C SER A 315 6.83 4.77 8.11
N MET A 316 6.74 5.70 7.14
CA MET A 316 7.76 6.70 6.85
C MET A 316 7.97 7.64 8.04
N SER A 317 6.88 8.11 8.65
CA SER A 317 6.97 8.94 9.85
C SER A 317 7.51 8.16 11.05
N GLU A 318 7.09 6.91 11.21
CA GLU A 318 7.49 6.08 12.35
C GLU A 318 8.97 5.73 12.31
N THR A 319 9.48 5.29 11.15
CA THR A 319 10.90 4.97 10.97
C THR A 319 11.79 6.20 11.09
N ALA A 320 11.41 7.33 10.49
CA ALA A 320 12.17 8.57 10.57
C ALA A 320 12.19 9.17 11.99
N ILE A 321 11.05 9.16 12.69
CA ILE A 321 10.97 9.62 14.09
C ILE A 321 11.82 8.74 15.00
N LEU A 322 11.78 7.42 14.83
CA LEU A 322 12.60 6.50 15.63
C LEU A 322 14.11 6.65 15.36
N ASP A 323 14.53 6.85 14.11
CA ASP A 323 15.95 7.12 13.79
C ASP A 323 16.40 8.46 14.37
N ARG A 324 15.58 9.52 14.24
CA ARG A 324 15.87 10.83 14.83
C ARG A 324 15.95 10.76 16.35
N TYR A 325 15.04 10.03 16.99
CA TYR A 325 15.01 9.81 18.44
C TYR A 325 16.26 9.09 18.94
N GLU A 326 16.72 8.04 18.26
CA GLU A 326 18.01 7.40 18.61
C GLU A 326 19.18 8.38 18.43
N GLY A 327 19.09 9.25 17.43
CA GLY A 327 20.03 10.34 17.24
C GLY A 327 20.11 11.28 18.45
N ALA A 328 18.95 11.73 18.96
CA ALA A 328 18.83 12.57 20.14
C ALA A 328 19.32 11.86 21.41
N ALA A 329 18.89 10.61 21.61
CA ALA A 329 19.29 9.76 22.72
C ALA A 329 20.81 9.53 22.74
N SER A 330 21.43 9.35 21.58
CA SER A 330 22.88 9.23 21.44
C SER A 330 23.64 10.50 21.84
N ALA A 331 23.09 11.70 21.57
CA ALA A 331 23.70 12.96 22.00
C ALA A 331 23.60 13.16 23.53
N LEU A 332 22.44 12.83 24.11
CA LEU A 332 22.23 12.83 25.57
C LEU A 332 23.16 11.82 26.27
N GLU A 333 23.25 10.60 25.75
CA GLU A 333 24.16 9.57 26.25
C GLU A 333 25.63 10.02 26.19
N ARG A 334 26.05 10.66 25.10
CA ARG A 334 27.41 11.21 24.96
C ARG A 334 27.71 12.22 26.07
N GLY A 335 26.79 13.16 26.33
CA GLY A 335 26.90 14.12 27.42
C GLY A 335 27.06 13.45 28.79
N ARG A 336 26.19 12.48 29.09
CA ARG A 336 26.23 11.70 30.33
C ARG A 336 27.54 10.94 30.53
N LYS A 337 28.03 10.25 29.50
CA LYS A 337 29.28 9.47 29.55
C LYS A 337 30.50 10.35 29.79
N VAL A 338 30.61 11.48 29.08
CA VAL A 338 31.73 12.42 29.25
C VAL A 338 31.71 13.04 30.65
N LEU A 339 30.55 13.43 31.17
CA LEU A 339 30.41 13.95 32.54
C LEU A 339 30.72 12.91 33.63
N ALA A 340 30.53 11.61 33.35
CA ALA A 340 30.83 10.52 34.28
C ALA A 340 32.34 10.18 34.39
N GLY A 341 33.21 10.85 33.62
CA GLY A 341 34.67 10.75 33.78
C GLY A 341 35.27 9.38 33.44
N GLY A 342 34.92 8.81 32.28
CA GLY A 342 35.36 7.49 31.82
C GLY A 342 36.47 7.48 30.76
N PRO A 343 36.67 6.34 30.07
CA PRO A 343 37.55 6.26 28.90
C PRO A 343 37.15 7.25 27.79
N GLU A 344 35.85 7.41 27.53
CA GLU A 344 35.34 8.45 26.65
C GLU A 344 35.47 9.83 27.33
N ALA A 345 36.12 10.78 26.65
CA ALA A 345 36.34 12.15 27.12
C ALA A 345 35.96 13.17 26.04
N ALA A 346 35.93 14.44 26.40
CA ALA A 346 35.62 15.50 25.46
C ALA A 346 36.63 15.54 24.29
N GLY A 347 36.15 15.78 23.07
CA GLY A 347 36.99 15.86 21.88
C GLY A 347 36.26 15.44 20.61
N PHE A 348 37.03 15.00 19.61
CA PHE A 348 36.45 14.44 18.38
C PHE A 348 35.99 13.01 18.63
N TYR A 349 34.81 12.67 18.12
CA TYR A 349 34.32 11.29 18.13
C TYR A 349 33.67 10.91 16.81
N THR A 350 33.66 9.62 16.55
CA THR A 350 32.86 9.00 15.50
C THR A 350 32.10 7.82 16.08
N SER A 351 30.87 7.61 15.62
CA SER A 351 30.14 6.39 15.93
C SER A 351 29.59 5.73 14.68
N PHE A 352 29.54 4.40 14.74
CA PHE A 352 28.94 3.52 13.74
C PHE A 352 27.91 2.68 14.46
N GLY A 353 26.69 2.62 13.95
CA GLY A 353 25.66 1.81 14.56
C GLY A 353 24.57 1.44 13.59
N GLY A 354 23.58 0.73 14.11
CA GLY A 354 22.37 0.43 13.37
C GLY A 354 21.30 -0.14 14.27
N ASN A 355 20.07 0.01 13.81
CA ASN A 355 18.87 -0.49 14.45
C ASN A 355 18.15 -1.42 13.47
N TRP A 356 17.59 -2.51 13.98
CA TRP A 356 16.72 -3.38 13.19
C TRP A 356 15.63 -3.97 14.08
N TYR A 357 14.42 -4.06 13.54
CA TYR A 357 13.27 -4.54 14.28
C TYR A 357 12.15 -5.00 13.35
N ASP A 358 11.31 -5.86 13.89
CA ASP A 358 10.09 -6.35 13.25
C ASP A 358 8.91 -5.64 13.94
N ARG A 359 8.08 -4.95 13.16
CA ARG A 359 6.88 -4.25 13.63
C ARG A 359 5.65 -5.05 13.21
N GLY A 360 4.79 -5.41 14.15
CA GLY A 360 3.53 -6.11 13.88
C GLY A 360 2.41 -5.17 13.42
N ASP A 361 1.32 -5.76 12.92
CA ASP A 361 0.12 -4.99 12.51
C ASP A 361 -0.39 -4.11 13.65
N SER A 362 -0.71 -2.84 13.36
CA SER A 362 -1.27 -1.91 14.34
C SER A 362 -2.15 -0.87 13.68
N GLY A 363 -3.35 -0.67 14.24
CA GLY A 363 -4.34 0.24 13.67
C GLY A 363 -4.63 -0.16 12.23
N ARG A 364 -4.46 0.76 11.28
CA ARG A 364 -4.66 0.56 9.84
C ARG A 364 -3.38 0.26 9.05
N MET A 365 -2.26 0.09 9.75
CA MET A 365 -0.97 -0.17 9.13
C MET A 365 -0.59 -1.64 9.26
N HIS A 366 -0.14 -2.21 8.15
CA HIS A 366 0.43 -3.55 8.13
C HIS A 366 1.80 -3.58 8.81
N GLY A 367 2.16 -4.77 9.29
CA GLY A 367 3.50 -5.06 9.76
C GLY A 367 4.58 -4.82 8.69
N TYR A 368 5.82 -4.70 9.16
CA TYR A 368 6.99 -4.52 8.32
C TYR A 368 8.29 -4.86 9.07
N ASP A 369 9.32 -5.16 8.30
CA ASP A 369 10.70 -5.27 8.75
C ASP A 369 11.44 -3.97 8.45
N TYR A 370 12.16 -3.42 9.42
CA TYR A 370 12.97 -2.21 9.21
C TYR A 370 14.39 -2.39 9.68
N GLY A 371 15.34 -1.91 8.89
CA GLY A 371 16.76 -1.89 9.22
C GLY A 371 17.43 -0.60 8.77
N VAL A 372 18.23 0.01 9.65
CA VAL A 372 18.98 1.24 9.36
C VAL A 372 20.39 1.17 9.92
N GLY A 373 21.37 1.64 9.15
CA GLY A 373 22.74 1.84 9.58
C GLY A 373 23.10 3.33 9.60
N THR A 374 23.80 3.77 10.64
CA THR A 374 24.12 5.19 10.86
C THR A 374 25.62 5.39 11.13
N VAL A 375 26.18 6.42 10.49
CA VAL A 375 27.51 6.95 10.80
C VAL A 375 27.36 8.36 11.34
N ARG A 376 28.04 8.66 12.44
CA ARG A 376 28.06 9.98 13.06
C ARG A 376 29.48 10.47 13.28
N LEU A 377 29.66 11.77 13.10
CA LEU A 377 30.88 12.50 13.43
C LEU A 377 30.49 13.65 14.35
N GLY A 378 31.24 13.84 15.42
CA GLY A 378 30.97 14.96 16.34
C GLY A 378 32.20 15.47 17.05
N TYR A 379 32.00 16.62 17.68
CA TYR A 379 33.00 17.29 18.49
C TYR A 379 32.33 17.90 19.71
N ASP A 380 32.94 17.71 20.87
CA ASP A 380 32.53 18.37 22.11
C ASP A 380 33.73 18.92 22.89
N ALA A 381 33.45 19.98 23.65
CA ALA A 381 34.44 20.64 24.49
C ALA A 381 33.77 21.23 25.74
N PHE A 382 34.56 21.40 26.81
CA PHE A 382 34.10 22.09 28.00
C PHE A 382 34.18 23.61 27.82
N LEU A 383 33.05 24.29 27.99
CA LEU A 383 32.94 25.74 28.14
C LEU A 383 32.58 26.05 29.59
N GLY A 384 33.60 26.34 30.40
CA GLY A 384 33.43 26.44 31.86
C GLY A 384 33.15 25.06 32.45
N ASN A 385 32.00 24.90 33.11
CA ASN A 385 31.54 23.64 33.69
C ASN A 385 30.57 22.85 32.80
N ALA A 386 30.16 23.42 31.66
CA ALA A 386 29.26 22.78 30.72
C ALA A 386 30.06 22.15 29.56
N LEU A 387 29.73 20.91 29.22
CA LEU A 387 30.07 20.30 27.95
C LEU A 387 29.16 20.90 26.88
N VAL A 388 29.73 21.30 25.75
CA VAL A 388 28.98 21.74 24.56
C VAL A 388 29.53 20.98 23.38
N GLY A 389 28.65 20.42 22.56
CA GLY A 389 29.04 19.66 21.38
C GLY A 389 28.06 19.79 20.24
N GLY A 390 28.49 19.30 19.09
CA GLY A 390 27.64 19.13 17.92
C GLY A 390 28.08 17.92 17.11
N SER A 391 27.12 17.36 16.37
CA SER A 391 27.35 16.23 15.48
C SER A 391 26.65 16.40 14.14
N VAL A 392 27.14 15.65 13.16
CA VAL A 392 26.44 15.36 11.91
C VAL A 392 26.38 13.85 11.73
N SER A 393 25.29 13.34 11.15
CA SER A 393 25.15 11.93 10.84
C SER A 393 24.53 11.68 9.48
N TYR A 394 24.83 10.51 8.95
CA TYR A 394 24.20 9.92 7.77
C TYR A 394 23.64 8.55 8.14
N SER A 395 22.36 8.33 7.86
CA SER A 395 21.65 7.06 8.02
C SER A 395 21.26 6.51 6.64
N ASN A 396 21.30 5.19 6.48
CA ASN A 396 20.82 4.49 5.29
C ASN A 396 20.12 3.20 5.73
N GLY A 397 18.88 3.01 5.30
CA GLY A 397 18.06 1.87 5.68
C GLY A 397 17.04 1.49 4.61
N SER A 398 16.26 0.46 4.90
CA SER A 398 15.15 0.01 4.06
C SER A 398 14.00 -0.46 4.95
N LEU A 399 12.78 -0.37 4.41
CA LEU A 399 11.59 -1.00 4.95
C LEU A 399 11.08 -2.05 3.97
N ASP A 400 10.96 -3.28 4.46
CA ASP A 400 10.64 -4.48 3.70
C ASP A 400 9.48 -5.27 4.35
N ASP A 401 9.06 -6.37 3.72
CA ASP A 401 7.96 -7.26 4.16
C ASP A 401 6.63 -6.55 4.49
N SER A 402 6.26 -5.58 3.66
CA SER A 402 5.07 -4.76 3.84
C SER A 402 4.39 -4.46 2.50
N PRO A 403 3.09 -4.13 2.47
CA PRO A 403 2.44 -3.67 1.26
C PRO A 403 3.04 -2.41 0.66
N ILE A 404 3.78 -1.61 1.44
CA ILE A 404 4.61 -0.52 0.96
C ILE A 404 6.07 -0.75 1.34
N THR A 405 7.01 -0.62 0.42
CA THR A 405 8.45 -0.75 0.65
C THR A 405 9.18 0.48 0.14
N TYR A 406 10.33 0.80 0.74
CA TYR A 406 11.15 1.93 0.32
C TYR A 406 12.56 1.84 0.90
N ASP A 407 13.51 2.49 0.23
CA ASP A 407 14.82 2.80 0.76
C ASP A 407 14.81 4.19 1.43
N THR A 408 15.46 4.33 2.58
CA THR A 408 15.55 5.61 3.28
C THR A 408 17.01 6.05 3.49
N GLN A 409 17.26 7.33 3.27
CA GLN A 409 18.54 7.97 3.53
C GLN A 409 18.29 9.24 4.34
N ALA A 410 19.04 9.48 5.41
CA ALA A 410 18.86 10.69 6.20
C ALA A 410 20.17 11.37 6.56
N PHE A 411 20.20 12.70 6.44
CA PHE A 411 21.28 13.54 6.94
C PHE A 411 20.79 14.34 8.13
N ALA A 412 21.48 14.26 9.26
CA ALA A 412 21.10 14.97 10.48
C ALA A 412 22.24 15.81 11.04
N ALA A 413 21.88 16.84 11.78
CA ALA A 413 22.79 17.67 12.56
C ALA A 413 22.22 17.93 13.96
N ASP A 414 23.05 17.75 14.98
CA ASP A 414 22.68 17.94 16.38
C ASP A 414 23.58 18.99 17.03
N ILE A 415 23.02 19.73 17.99
CA ILE A 415 23.75 20.45 19.02
C ILE A 415 23.30 19.94 20.38
N TYR A 416 24.24 19.83 21.32
CA TYR A 416 23.91 19.38 22.66
C TYR A 416 24.77 20.06 23.73
N THR A 417 24.26 20.08 24.95
CA THR A 417 25.01 20.51 26.11
C THR A 417 24.72 19.62 27.30
N ALA A 418 25.72 19.45 28.17
CA ALA A 418 25.55 18.72 29.42
C ALA A 418 26.34 19.38 30.55
N THR A 419 25.78 19.44 31.76
CA THR A 419 26.46 19.99 32.95
C THR A 419 26.11 19.20 34.19
N THR A 420 26.92 19.34 35.24
CA THR A 420 26.59 18.83 36.57
C THR A 420 26.09 19.97 37.46
N LEU A 421 24.94 19.77 38.11
CA LEU A 421 24.33 20.70 39.07
C LEU A 421 23.86 19.95 40.31
N SER A 422 24.44 20.26 41.48
CA SER A 422 24.05 19.64 42.76
C SER A 422 24.05 18.11 42.76
N GLY A 423 24.98 17.50 42.02
CA GLY A 423 25.10 16.04 41.87
C GLY A 423 24.26 15.44 40.73
N PHE A 424 23.31 16.19 40.17
CA PHE A 424 22.59 15.79 38.97
C PHE A 424 23.41 16.11 37.73
N GLN A 425 23.38 15.22 36.75
CA GLN A 425 23.78 15.49 35.38
C GLN A 425 22.54 15.95 34.62
N LEU A 426 22.64 17.11 33.97
CA LEU A 426 21.58 17.69 33.15
C LEU A 426 22.12 17.76 31.72
N ALA A 427 21.35 17.25 30.76
CA ALA A 427 21.69 17.35 29.35
C ALA A 427 20.49 17.85 28.53
N ALA A 428 20.78 18.55 27.45
CA ALA A 428 19.81 18.99 26.47
C ALA A 428 20.38 18.84 25.05
N THR A 429 19.51 18.55 24.09
CA THR A 429 19.83 18.39 22.67
C THR A 429 18.77 19.08 21.82
N ALA A 430 19.19 19.56 20.67
CA ALA A 430 18.30 19.99 19.60
C ALA A 430 18.96 19.64 18.27
N GLY A 431 18.17 19.28 17.27
CA GLY A 431 18.70 19.08 15.94
C GLY A 431 17.65 18.97 14.86
N ILE A 432 18.16 18.71 13.67
CA ILE A 432 17.41 18.70 12.42
C ILE A 432 17.86 17.51 11.59
N ALA A 433 16.96 16.94 10.81
CA ALA A 433 17.27 15.95 9.80
C ALA A 433 16.48 16.21 8.52
N HIS A 434 17.09 15.85 7.39
CA HIS A 434 16.45 15.71 6.09
C HIS A 434 16.50 14.22 5.74
N ALA A 435 15.35 13.62 5.45
CA ALA A 435 15.23 12.21 5.07
C ALA A 435 14.65 12.10 3.66
N ASP A 436 15.30 11.33 2.80
CA ASP A 436 14.80 10.96 1.48
C ASP A 436 14.23 9.54 1.57
N PHE A 437 13.02 9.36 1.03
CA PHE A 437 12.37 8.07 0.81
C PHE A 437 12.38 7.80 -0.69
N ASN A 438 13.19 6.84 -1.12
CA ASN A 438 13.41 6.51 -2.52
C ASN A 438 12.84 5.13 -2.85
N ASP A 439 12.57 4.92 -4.14
CA ASP A 439 12.09 3.63 -4.66
C ASP A 439 10.83 3.15 -3.90
N ILE A 440 9.89 4.08 -3.67
CA ILE A 440 8.64 3.79 -2.98
C ILE A 440 7.82 2.86 -3.89
N GLU A 441 7.57 1.65 -3.39
CA GLU A 441 6.84 0.60 -4.10
C GLU A 441 5.65 0.12 -3.26
N ARG A 442 4.49 -0.01 -3.89
CA ARG A 442 3.29 -0.60 -3.30
C ARG A 442 2.89 -1.88 -4.02
N VAL A 443 2.80 -2.97 -3.27
CA VAL A 443 2.25 -4.24 -3.73
C VAL A 443 0.74 -4.09 -3.85
N THR A 444 0.22 -4.22 -5.07
CA THR A 444 -1.20 -4.02 -5.37
C THR A 444 -2.00 -5.30 -5.17
N LEU A 445 -3.34 -5.22 -5.19
CA LEU A 445 -4.20 -6.41 -5.17
C LEU A 445 -4.21 -7.19 -6.49
N LEU A 446 -3.58 -6.67 -7.56
CA LEU A 446 -3.35 -7.44 -8.78
C LEU A 446 -2.10 -8.32 -8.62
N PRO A 447 -2.21 -9.64 -8.84
CA PRO A 447 -1.08 -10.55 -8.74
C PRO A 447 0.10 -10.12 -9.64
N GLY A 448 1.30 -10.02 -9.05
CA GLY A 448 2.52 -9.69 -9.78
C GLY A 448 2.61 -8.23 -10.25
N VAL A 449 1.77 -7.34 -9.73
CA VAL A 449 1.78 -5.90 -10.03
C VAL A 449 2.20 -5.13 -8.79
N VAL A 450 3.28 -4.37 -8.96
CA VAL A 450 3.78 -3.38 -8.01
C VAL A 450 3.63 -2.02 -8.69
N ASN A 451 3.02 -1.08 -7.98
CA ASN A 451 3.07 0.33 -8.35
C ASN A 451 4.30 0.96 -7.68
N GLY A 452 4.98 1.89 -8.34
CA GLY A 452 6.15 2.54 -7.76
C GLY A 452 6.60 3.73 -8.60
N GLY A 453 7.92 3.96 -8.64
CA GLY A 453 8.48 5.13 -9.34
C GLY A 453 8.08 6.44 -8.67
N ALA A 454 7.93 6.40 -7.35
CA ALA A 454 7.69 7.55 -6.51
C ALA A 454 8.84 7.69 -5.50
N ASP A 455 9.21 8.92 -5.24
CA ASP A 455 10.15 9.33 -4.21
C ASP A 455 9.51 10.50 -3.45
N THR A 456 9.88 10.67 -2.18
CA THR A 456 9.51 11.85 -1.40
C THR A 456 10.60 12.21 -0.40
N ASP A 457 10.52 13.40 0.18
CA ASP A 457 11.45 13.89 1.20
C ASP A 457 10.72 14.45 2.41
N ALA A 458 11.40 14.38 3.56
CA ALA A 458 10.86 14.79 4.84
C ALA A 458 11.87 15.61 5.65
N ALA A 459 11.36 16.59 6.39
CA ALA A 459 12.09 17.33 7.40
C ALA A 459 11.70 16.85 8.80
N ILE A 460 12.70 16.64 9.65
CA ILE A 460 12.49 16.22 11.04
C ILE A 460 13.24 17.16 11.99
N TYR A 461 12.57 17.62 13.04
CA TYR A 461 13.17 18.45 14.09
C TYR A 461 12.94 17.81 15.46
N ASP A 462 13.89 17.97 16.37
CA ASP A 462 13.76 17.47 17.73
C ASP A 462 14.30 18.44 18.78
N VAL A 463 13.75 18.33 19.98
CA VAL A 463 14.31 18.93 21.20
C VAL A 463 14.19 17.93 22.33
N GLY A 464 15.32 17.60 22.95
CA GLY A 464 15.40 16.61 24.00
C GLY A 464 16.10 17.12 25.26
N ALA A 465 15.75 16.53 26.40
CA ALA A 465 16.41 16.78 27.68
C ALA A 465 16.53 15.50 28.49
N GLU A 466 17.61 15.39 29.27
CA GLU A 466 17.85 14.30 30.22
C GLU A 466 18.23 14.86 31.60
N ILE A 467 17.70 14.24 32.65
CA ILE A 467 18.20 14.35 34.01
C ILE A 467 18.70 12.98 34.47
N ALA A 468 19.92 12.94 35.01
CA ALA A 468 20.55 11.73 35.51
C ALA A 468 21.23 11.97 36.86
N TYR A 469 21.36 10.92 37.68
CA TYR A 469 21.99 11.04 39.00
C TYR A 469 22.96 9.88 39.26
N PRO A 470 24.28 10.07 39.05
CA PRO A 470 25.25 9.01 39.24
C PRO A 470 25.46 8.69 40.74
N MET A 471 25.30 7.41 41.10
CA MET A 471 25.50 6.90 42.46
C MET A 471 26.65 5.90 42.47
N ALA A 472 27.70 6.21 43.24
CA ALA A 472 28.89 5.37 43.36
C ALA A 472 28.74 4.31 44.47
N PHE A 473 29.10 3.07 44.14
CA PHE A 473 29.11 1.89 45.01
C PHE A 473 30.45 1.15 44.86
N GLY A 474 31.53 1.77 45.33
CA GLY A 474 32.89 1.30 45.05
C GLY A 474 33.22 1.49 43.57
N ASP A 475 33.63 0.41 42.89
CA ASP A 475 33.96 0.43 41.47
C ASP A 475 32.72 0.43 40.55
N LEU A 476 31.54 0.17 41.10
CA LEU A 476 30.27 0.24 40.37
C LEU A 476 29.65 1.63 40.50
N THR A 477 29.25 2.23 39.38
CA THR A 477 28.38 3.40 39.34
C THR A 477 27.03 3.01 38.76
N ALA A 478 25.94 3.35 39.45
CA ALA A 478 24.59 3.20 38.97
C ALA A 478 23.97 4.59 38.74
N THR A 479 23.49 4.84 37.52
CA THR A 479 23.02 6.15 37.08
C THR A 479 21.58 6.02 36.57
N PRO A 480 20.57 6.18 37.43
CA PRO A 480 19.20 6.41 36.99
C PRO A 480 19.13 7.68 36.14
N SER A 481 18.37 7.63 35.05
CA SER A 481 18.08 8.77 34.20
C SER A 481 16.63 8.78 33.71
N LEU A 482 16.12 9.98 33.46
CA LEU A 482 14.85 10.24 32.80
C LEU A 482 15.09 11.21 31.65
N SER A 483 14.55 10.90 30.48
CA SER A 483 14.62 11.77 29.30
C SER A 483 13.27 11.95 28.63
N LEU A 484 13.11 13.10 28.00
CA LEU A 484 11.98 13.45 27.14
C LEU A 484 12.53 14.06 25.85
N THR A 485 11.97 13.67 24.71
CA THR A 485 12.31 14.21 23.40
C THR A 485 11.04 14.49 22.62
N TYR A 486 10.80 15.75 22.28
CA TYR A 486 9.77 16.14 21.33
C TYR A 486 10.36 16.04 19.92
N LEU A 487 9.57 15.51 18.98
CA LEU A 487 9.90 15.38 17.57
C LEU A 487 8.74 15.90 16.72
N HIS A 488 9.07 16.57 15.62
CA HIS A 488 8.16 16.97 14.56
C HIS A 488 8.67 16.42 13.23
N PHE A 489 7.78 15.75 12.48
CA PHE A 489 8.03 15.19 11.16
C PHE A 489 7.07 15.84 10.17
N ASP A 490 7.57 16.22 9.00
CA ASP A 490 6.81 16.79 7.88
C ASP A 490 7.33 16.17 6.59
N VAL A 491 6.46 15.55 5.79
CA VAL A 491 6.82 14.89 4.52
C VAL A 491 6.02 15.45 3.37
N ASP A 492 6.69 15.61 2.23
CA ASP A 492 6.05 16.06 1.00
C ASP A 492 5.13 14.98 0.41
N GLY A 493 4.09 15.43 -0.29
CA GLY A 493 3.19 14.55 -1.02
C GLY A 493 3.84 13.96 -2.27
N PHE A 494 3.43 12.76 -2.66
CA PHE A 494 3.94 12.07 -3.85
C PHE A 494 2.83 11.36 -4.62
N THR A 495 3.14 10.83 -5.80
CA THR A 495 2.17 10.08 -6.61
C THR A 495 2.82 8.86 -7.21
N GLU A 496 2.22 7.71 -6.96
CA GLU A 496 2.64 6.45 -7.55
C GLU A 496 2.39 6.40 -9.06
N SER A 497 3.22 5.61 -9.73
CA SER A 497 3.00 5.17 -11.11
C SER A 497 2.80 3.66 -11.17
N GLY A 498 2.07 3.17 -12.18
CA GLY A 498 1.88 1.73 -12.37
C GLY A 498 0.56 1.35 -13.01
N LEU A 499 0.28 0.05 -13.02
CA LEU A 499 -0.83 -0.54 -13.75
C LEU A 499 -2.16 -0.45 -13.00
N ALA A 500 -2.14 -0.58 -11.67
CA ALA A 500 -3.35 -0.63 -10.85
C ALA A 500 -3.86 0.79 -10.46
N ALA A 501 -4.61 0.91 -9.36
CA ALA A 501 -5.00 2.22 -8.84
C ALA A 501 -3.74 3.01 -8.51
N ARG A 502 -3.52 4.18 -9.14
CA ARG A 502 -2.34 5.01 -8.85
C ARG A 502 -2.71 5.99 -7.76
N ILE A 503 -2.10 5.84 -6.58
CA ILE A 503 -2.44 6.67 -5.43
C ILE A 503 -1.60 7.94 -5.47
N GLN A 504 -2.27 9.08 -5.35
CA GLN A 504 -1.69 10.36 -5.00
C GLN A 504 -1.85 10.56 -3.50
N TYR A 505 -0.73 10.82 -2.83
CA TYR A 505 -0.61 11.07 -1.39
C TYR A 505 -0.40 12.57 -1.18
N ASP A 506 -1.21 13.18 -0.32
CA ASP A 506 -0.89 14.51 0.19
C ASP A 506 0.28 14.43 1.18
N GLY A 507 0.99 15.55 1.33
CA GLY A 507 1.95 15.69 2.43
C GLY A 507 1.23 15.65 3.77
N TYR A 508 1.92 15.18 4.80
CA TYR A 508 1.37 15.05 6.14
C TYR A 508 2.44 15.30 7.20
N ASP A 509 2.00 15.68 8.39
CA ASP A 509 2.87 15.91 9.53
C ASP A 509 2.52 15.02 10.73
N ARG A 510 3.52 14.81 11.58
CA ARG A 510 3.41 14.00 12.79
C ARG A 510 4.28 14.56 13.90
N ASP A 511 3.64 14.85 15.03
CA ASP A 511 4.28 15.22 16.28
C ASP A 511 4.36 14.02 17.22
N ALA A 512 5.47 13.92 17.95
CA ALA A 512 5.66 12.88 18.95
C ALA A 512 6.43 13.39 20.18
N LEU A 513 6.06 12.88 21.35
CA LEU A 513 6.80 13.07 22.60
C LEU A 513 7.23 11.72 23.13
N LEU A 514 8.49 11.37 22.91
CA LEU A 514 9.06 10.12 23.39
C LEU A 514 9.76 10.33 24.73
N GLY A 515 9.62 9.34 25.61
CA GLY A 515 10.23 9.34 26.93
C GLY A 515 11.08 8.10 27.17
N ALA A 516 12.10 8.22 28.03
CA ALA A 516 12.80 7.05 28.54
C ALA A 516 13.11 7.16 30.02
N ALA A 517 13.02 6.02 30.71
CA ALA A 517 13.50 5.83 32.06
C ALA A 517 14.56 4.73 32.08
N ASN A 518 15.79 5.07 32.45
CA ASN A 518 16.92 4.15 32.36
C ASN A 518 17.66 4.01 33.69
N LEU A 519 18.23 2.84 33.92
CA LEU A 519 19.28 2.58 34.90
C LEU A 519 20.53 2.15 34.15
N ASN A 520 21.54 3.01 34.13
CA ASN A 520 22.82 2.75 33.49
C ASN A 520 23.84 2.30 34.54
N LEU A 521 24.50 1.17 34.31
CA LEU A 521 25.52 0.60 35.17
C LEU A 521 26.87 0.74 34.50
N ALA A 522 27.88 1.17 35.25
CA ALA A 522 29.26 1.23 34.80
C ALA A 522 30.18 0.66 35.88
N TYR A 523 30.85 -0.45 35.59
CA TYR A 523 31.82 -1.08 36.49
C TYR A 523 33.23 -0.76 36.02
N ALA A 524 33.99 -0.04 36.85
CA ALA A 524 35.38 0.29 36.58
C ALA A 524 36.25 -0.96 36.65
N THR A 525 37.08 -1.15 35.63
CA THR A 525 37.99 -2.28 35.51
C THR A 525 39.23 -1.89 34.70
N GLU A 526 40.07 -2.86 34.39
CA GLU A 526 41.23 -2.67 33.53
C GLU A 526 41.20 -3.66 32.36
N ALA A 527 41.56 -3.17 31.17
CA ALA A 527 41.79 -3.99 29.99
C ALA A 527 43.14 -3.60 29.39
N PHE A 528 43.99 -4.58 29.11
CA PHE A 528 45.34 -4.36 28.54
C PHE A 528 46.21 -3.38 29.35
N GLY A 529 46.05 -3.37 30.68
CA GLY A 529 46.78 -2.47 31.59
C GLY A 529 46.35 -1.01 31.51
N ARG A 530 45.15 -0.74 30.97
CA ARG A 530 44.56 0.60 30.85
C ARG A 530 43.15 0.63 31.45
N PRO A 531 42.66 1.79 31.91
CA PRO A 531 41.31 1.91 32.46
C PRO A 531 40.25 1.52 31.43
N ALA A 532 39.29 0.72 31.86
CA ALA A 532 38.16 0.26 31.08
C ALA A 532 36.88 0.26 31.94
N ARG A 533 35.72 0.14 31.29
CA ARG A 533 34.42 -0.02 31.96
C ARG A 533 33.63 -1.12 31.29
N LEU A 534 33.01 -1.98 32.10
CA LEU A 534 31.88 -2.79 31.64
C LEU A 534 30.60 -2.00 31.88
N THR A 535 29.73 -1.94 30.88
CA THR A 535 28.50 -1.15 30.94
C THR A 535 27.27 -2.04 30.78
N GLY A 536 26.18 -1.63 31.42
CA GLY A 536 24.89 -2.27 31.31
C GLY A 536 23.77 -1.23 31.33
N ARG A 537 22.66 -1.53 30.67
CA ARG A 537 21.46 -0.69 30.64
C ARG A 537 20.25 -1.56 30.90
N ILE A 538 19.36 -1.06 31.75
CA ILE A 538 17.99 -1.55 31.89
C ILE A 538 17.10 -0.32 31.79
N GLY A 539 16.08 -0.34 30.95
CA GLY A 539 15.21 0.82 30.81
C GLY A 539 13.87 0.52 30.19
N TRP A 540 13.09 1.58 30.07
CA TRP A 540 11.81 1.61 29.37
C TRP A 540 11.81 2.84 28.46
N GLU A 541 11.47 2.64 27.19
CA GLU A 541 11.28 3.68 26.18
C GLU A 541 9.83 3.65 25.72
N ASP A 542 9.19 4.81 25.65
CA ASP A 542 7.76 4.91 25.37
C ASP A 542 7.42 6.13 24.51
N ASN A 543 6.37 5.99 23.70
CA ASN A 543 5.70 7.11 23.07
C ASN A 543 4.64 7.63 24.04
N LEU A 544 4.87 8.79 24.64
CA LEU A 544 3.96 9.33 25.66
C LEU A 544 2.72 9.97 25.03
N THR A 545 2.92 10.63 23.88
CA THR A 545 1.86 11.24 23.07
C THR A 545 2.34 11.35 21.63
N SER A 546 1.47 11.02 20.68
CA SER A 546 1.65 11.36 19.28
C SER A 546 0.37 12.00 18.74
N ASP A 547 0.53 12.93 17.80
CA ASP A 547 -0.56 13.57 17.06
C ASP A 547 -0.17 13.59 15.58
N ASP A 548 -1.11 13.35 14.69
CA ASP A 548 -0.86 13.36 13.25
C ASP A 548 -2.03 13.99 12.50
N THR A 549 -1.73 14.55 11.34
CA THR A 549 -2.75 15.07 10.43
C THR A 549 -3.49 13.99 9.65
N GLY A 550 -3.14 12.71 9.85
CA GLY A 550 -3.48 11.60 8.97
C GLY A 550 -2.96 11.78 7.54
N ILE A 551 -3.31 10.83 6.68
CA ILE A 551 -3.05 10.88 5.24
C ILE A 551 -4.34 11.11 4.48
N VAL A 552 -4.31 12.10 3.57
CA VAL A 552 -5.30 12.26 2.51
C VAL A 552 -4.75 11.66 1.23
N SER A 553 -5.53 10.80 0.59
CA SER A 553 -5.15 10.11 -0.65
C SER A 553 -6.24 10.19 -1.72
N ARG A 554 -5.82 10.14 -2.99
CA ARG A 554 -6.69 10.21 -4.17
C ARG A 554 -6.22 9.23 -5.23
N ILE A 555 -7.13 8.75 -6.08
CA ILE A 555 -6.76 7.88 -7.20
C ILE A 555 -6.57 8.72 -8.46
N SER A 556 -5.35 8.76 -8.98
CA SER A 556 -5.00 9.52 -10.18
C SER A 556 -5.68 8.99 -11.44
N GLY A 557 -6.49 9.85 -12.07
CA GLY A 557 -7.31 9.51 -13.25
C GLY A 557 -8.72 9.01 -12.91
N SER A 558 -9.11 9.02 -11.64
CA SER A 558 -10.45 8.69 -11.17
C SER A 558 -11.08 9.90 -10.45
N PRO A 559 -12.40 10.15 -10.58
CA PRO A 559 -13.09 11.21 -9.83
C PRO A 559 -13.52 10.74 -8.42
N SER A 560 -12.84 9.73 -7.88
CA SER A 560 -13.09 9.22 -6.53
C SER A 560 -12.88 10.32 -5.50
N GLN A 561 -13.63 10.27 -4.41
CA GLN A 561 -13.48 11.21 -3.33
C GLN A 561 -12.13 11.03 -2.63
N ASP A 562 -11.69 12.11 -1.98
CA ASP A 562 -10.54 12.08 -1.07
C ASP A 562 -10.79 11.04 0.01
N SER A 563 -9.83 10.13 0.17
CA SER A 563 -9.82 9.15 1.25
C SER A 563 -8.93 9.66 2.38
N PHE A 564 -9.42 9.59 3.61
CA PHE A 564 -8.69 10.00 4.80
C PHE A 564 -8.41 8.78 5.69
N ALA A 565 -7.17 8.64 6.16
CA ALA A 565 -6.81 7.66 7.17
C ALA A 565 -5.90 8.27 8.23
N GLU A 566 -6.25 8.09 9.50
CA GLU A 566 -5.36 8.32 10.64
C GLU A 566 -4.34 7.19 10.76
N PHE A 567 -3.17 7.53 11.29
CA PHE A 567 -2.18 6.52 11.65
C PHE A 567 -2.47 5.95 13.05
N GLY A 568 -2.10 4.69 13.29
CA GLY A 568 -2.12 4.14 14.65
C GLY A 568 -1.05 4.79 15.53
N ASP A 569 -1.10 4.57 16.85
CA ASP A 569 -0.10 5.09 17.79
C ASP A 569 1.34 4.77 17.35
N LEU A 570 2.24 5.75 17.51
CA LEU A 570 3.64 5.60 17.14
C LEU A 570 4.30 4.58 18.08
N SER A 571 5.00 3.59 17.50
CA SER A 571 5.65 2.54 18.27
C SER A 571 6.84 3.05 19.08
N ALA A 572 7.19 2.32 20.14
CA ALA A 572 8.42 2.52 20.91
C ALA A 572 9.06 1.17 21.26
N ARG A 573 10.33 1.21 21.67
CA ARG A 573 11.10 -0.01 21.98
C ARG A 573 10.69 -0.71 23.27
N GLY A 574 9.84 -0.10 24.10
CA GLY A 574 9.34 -0.66 25.34
C GLY A 574 10.45 -0.98 26.33
N PHE A 575 10.46 -2.20 26.87
CA PHE A 575 11.49 -2.65 27.82
C PHE A 575 12.83 -2.90 27.11
N VAL A 576 13.89 -2.19 27.55
CA VAL A 576 15.22 -2.27 26.95
C VAL A 576 16.23 -2.87 27.91
N VAL A 577 17.04 -3.82 27.42
CA VAL A 577 18.22 -4.34 28.12
C VAL A 577 19.43 -4.22 27.20
N GLY A 578 20.53 -3.70 27.74
CA GLY A 578 21.77 -3.54 26.98
C GLY A 578 23.01 -3.86 27.78
N ALA A 579 24.09 -4.15 27.06
CA ALA A 579 25.42 -4.39 27.60
C ALA A 579 26.47 -3.79 26.67
N GLY A 580 27.61 -3.42 27.25
CA GLY A 580 28.70 -2.84 26.47
C GLY A 580 30.01 -2.80 27.23
N ALA A 581 31.00 -2.21 26.59
CA ALA A 581 32.31 -1.97 27.18
C ALA A 581 32.93 -0.69 26.63
N GLU A 582 33.74 -0.04 27.46
CA GLU A 582 34.53 1.15 27.11
C GLU A 582 35.99 0.90 27.48
N ALA A 583 36.94 1.29 26.64
CA ALA A 583 38.36 1.12 26.94
C ALA A 583 39.21 2.21 26.33
N ASN A 584 40.32 2.53 27.00
CA ASN A 584 41.40 3.34 26.42
C ASN A 584 42.31 2.44 25.59
N PHE A 585 42.49 2.75 24.31
CA PHE A 585 43.46 2.07 23.45
C PHE A 585 44.84 2.72 23.56
N THR A 586 44.86 4.05 23.65
CA THR A 586 46.07 4.85 23.92
C THR A 586 45.73 5.93 24.97
N ASP A 587 46.66 6.84 25.24
CA ASP A 587 46.40 7.96 26.15
C ASP A 587 45.44 8.99 25.52
N THR A 588 45.36 9.01 24.19
CA THR A 588 44.55 9.95 23.40
C THR A 588 43.39 9.29 22.68
N VAL A 589 43.32 7.96 22.61
CA VAL A 589 42.29 7.24 21.85
C VAL A 589 41.56 6.27 22.79
N ALA A 590 40.24 6.37 22.81
CA ALA A 590 39.35 5.46 23.50
C ALA A 590 38.23 5.00 22.57
N GLY A 591 37.58 3.90 22.91
CA GLY A 591 36.37 3.49 22.20
C GLY A 591 35.42 2.70 23.07
N SER A 592 34.21 2.53 22.55
CA SER A 592 33.16 1.75 23.19
C SER A 592 32.37 0.92 22.19
N LEU A 593 31.76 -0.15 22.70
CA LEU A 593 30.85 -1.00 21.95
C LEU A 593 29.65 -1.29 22.86
N ASN A 594 28.45 -1.07 22.34
CA ASN A 594 27.20 -1.27 23.06
C ASN A 594 26.23 -2.05 22.17
N TYR A 595 25.45 -2.93 22.79
CA TYR A 595 24.36 -3.66 22.16
C TYR A 595 23.16 -3.66 23.09
N SER A 596 21.95 -3.49 22.53
CA SER A 596 20.72 -3.55 23.30
C SER A 596 19.61 -4.26 22.54
N VAL A 597 18.69 -4.84 23.29
CA VAL A 597 17.45 -5.45 22.81
C VAL A 597 16.28 -4.75 23.50
N GLY A 598 15.27 -4.38 22.72
CA GLY A 598 14.01 -3.81 23.19
C GLY A 598 12.83 -4.75 22.93
N PHE A 599 11.81 -4.70 23.78
CA PHE A 599 10.57 -5.45 23.67
C PHE A 599 9.40 -4.48 23.89
N GLY A 600 8.64 -4.19 22.84
CA GLY A 600 7.49 -3.29 22.86
C GLY A 600 6.18 -4.01 22.57
N ASP A 601 5.08 -3.25 22.52
CA ASP A 601 3.75 -3.79 22.24
C ASP A 601 3.53 -4.02 20.74
N THR A 602 3.97 -3.08 19.90
CA THR A 602 3.88 -3.15 18.42
C THR A 602 5.20 -3.55 17.76
N ILE A 603 6.32 -3.23 18.40
CA ILE A 603 7.65 -3.72 18.02
C ILE A 603 7.96 -4.95 18.88
N ASP A 604 7.82 -6.14 18.32
CA ASP A 604 7.97 -7.41 19.05
C ASP A 604 9.38 -7.52 19.65
N VAL A 605 10.38 -7.28 18.80
CA VAL A 605 11.80 -7.25 19.20
C VAL A 605 12.53 -6.19 18.39
N SER A 606 13.27 -5.33 19.09
CA SER A 606 14.21 -4.40 18.46
C SER A 606 15.64 -4.66 18.90
N HIS A 607 16.58 -4.44 18.00
CA HIS A 607 17.99 -4.55 18.26
C HIS A 607 18.70 -3.26 17.89
N ALA A 608 19.68 -2.87 18.70
CA ALA A 608 20.54 -1.73 18.42
C ALA A 608 21.99 -2.07 18.75
N ALA A 609 22.90 -1.77 17.83
CA ALA A 609 24.35 -1.92 18.04
C ALA A 609 25.05 -0.58 17.75
N LYS A 610 26.00 -0.20 18.60
CA LYS A 610 26.74 1.07 18.45
C LYS A 610 28.19 0.92 18.90
N ALA A 611 29.12 1.29 18.02
CA ALA A 611 30.53 1.42 18.31
C ALA A 611 30.94 2.89 18.24
N VAL A 612 31.75 3.36 19.20
CA VAL A 612 32.24 4.74 19.27
C VAL A 612 33.77 4.72 19.33
N LEU A 613 34.41 5.63 18.61
CA LEU A 613 35.84 5.94 18.74
C LEU A 613 35.98 7.43 19.08
N THR A 614 36.76 7.73 20.10
CA THR A 614 37.01 9.10 20.59
C THR A 614 38.50 9.41 20.56
N VAL A 615 38.85 10.61 20.07
CA VAL A 615 40.18 11.20 20.16
C VAL A 615 40.14 12.38 21.13
N LYS A 616 40.93 12.28 22.20
CA LYS A 616 41.05 13.26 23.28
C LYS A 616 42.08 14.33 22.92
N PHE A 617 41.84 15.57 23.33
CA PHE A 617 42.78 16.69 23.17
C PHE A 617 43.04 17.39 24.49
#